data_AF-A0A538L8H1-F1
#
_entry.id   AF-A0A538L8H1-F1
#
_cell.length_a   1.000
_cell.length_b   1.000
_cell.length_c   1.000
_cell.angle_alpha   90.00
_cell.angle_beta   90.00
_cell.angle_gamma   90.00
#
_symmetry.space_group_name_H-M   'P 1'
#
loop_
_entity.id
_entity.type
_entity.pdbx_description
1 polymer ?
#
loop_
_entity_poly.entity_id
_entity_poly.type
_entity_poly.pdbx_seq_one_letter_code
_entity_poly.pdbx_strand_id
1 'polypeptide(L)' 'MTTKLLALNEQEPEFGSVLELARALREQVDWEEVRDRTEASPFARAFFTLVEGLGIVESSHLEVER' A
#
# COMPACT_ATOMS: atom_id res chain seq x y z
N MET A 1 -0.19 9.51 -1.37
CA MET A 1 -0.56 8.10 -1.67
C MET A 1 -2.04 7.81 -1.35
N THR A 2 -2.52 8.18 -0.16
CA THR A 2 -3.90 7.98 0.33
C THR A 2 -5.00 8.21 -0.70
N THR A 3 -5.05 9.38 -1.35
CA THR A 3 -6.09 9.70 -2.36
C THR A 3 -6.11 8.73 -3.54
N LYS A 4 -4.93 8.26 -3.98
CA LYS A 4 -4.82 7.31 -5.09
C LYS A 4 -5.36 5.94 -4.70
N LEU A 5 -5.05 5.47 -3.49
CA LEU A 5 -5.55 4.19 -2.98
C LEU A 5 -7.06 4.20 -2.73
N LEU A 6 -7.60 5.33 -2.25
CA LEU A 6 -9.05 5.46 -2.02
C LEU A 6 -9.86 5.63 -3.31
N ALA A 7 -9.21 5.93 -4.44
CA ALA A 7 -9.88 6.02 -5.74
C ALA A 7 -10.05 4.66 -6.43
N LEU A 8 -9.31 3.63 -6.00
CA LEU A 8 -9.42 2.26 -6.54
C LEU A 8 -10.79 1.66 -6.21
N ASN A 9 -11.40 1.03 -7.21
CA ASN A 9 -12.71 0.39 -7.10
C ASN A 9 -12.78 -0.81 -8.05
N GLU A 10 -13.87 -1.58 -7.97
CA GLU A 10 -14.07 -2.80 -8.76
C GLU A 10 -14.12 -2.60 -10.28
N GLN A 11 -14.44 -1.39 -10.75
CA GLN A 11 -14.50 -1.10 -12.17
C GLN A 11 -13.09 -0.92 -12.74
N GLU A 12 -12.19 -0.29 -11.98
CA GLU A 12 -10.79 -0.07 -12.36
C GLU A 12 -9.82 -0.44 -11.20
N PRO A 13 -9.61 -1.74 -10.91
CA PRO A 13 -8.69 -2.20 -9.88
C PRO A 13 -7.25 -2.27 -10.41
N GLU A 14 -6.77 -1.17 -11.00
CA GLU A 14 -5.46 -1.09 -11.63
C GLU A 14 -4.38 -0.75 -10.58
N PHE A 15 -3.57 -1.74 -10.20
CA PHE A 15 -2.53 -1.57 -9.18
C PHE A 15 -1.19 -1.07 -9.74
N GLY A 16 -0.91 -1.24 -11.03
CA GLY A 16 0.35 -0.86 -11.66
C GLY A 16 0.73 0.59 -11.39
N SER A 17 -0.20 1.51 -11.63
CA SER A 17 0.01 2.96 -11.41
C SER A 17 0.40 3.30 -9.97
N VAL A 18 -0.23 2.65 -8.97
CA VAL A 18 0.08 2.89 -7.56
C VAL A 18 1.35 2.17 -7.11
N LEU A 19 1.68 1.02 -7.72
CA LEU A 19 2.94 0.31 -7.47
C LEU A 19 4.15 1.08 -8.02
N GLU A 20 4.04 1.68 -9.20
CA GLU A 20 5.08 2.55 -9.75
C GLU A 20 5.34 3.75 -8.84
N LEU A 21 4.27 4.43 -8.38
CA LEU A 21 4.38 5.52 -7.42
C LEU A 21 4.99 5.06 -6.10
N ALA A 22 4.62 3.87 -5.61
CA ALA A 22 5.17 3.32 -4.38
C ALA A 22 6.67 3.11 -4.45
N ARG A 23 7.18 2.59 -5.58
CA ARG A 23 8.62 2.42 -5.81
C ARG A 23 9.34 3.75 -5.87
N ALA A 24 8.79 4.73 -6.58
CA ALA A 24 9.39 6.04 -6.75
C ALA A 24 9.46 6.83 -5.43
N LEU A 25 8.50 6.63 -4.53
CA LEU A 25 8.33 7.42 -3.32
C LEU A 25 8.59 6.64 -2.03
N ARG A 26 9.22 5.45 -2.08
CA ARG A 26 9.34 4.55 -0.92
C ARG A 26 9.94 5.21 0.33
N GLU A 27 10.90 6.11 0.16
CA GLU A 27 11.63 6.77 1.26
C GLU A 27 10.99 8.11 1.66
N GLN A 28 10.01 8.58 0.90
CA GLN A 28 9.38 9.89 1.07
C GLN A 28 7.97 9.79 1.68
N VAL A 29 7.41 8.59 1.73
CA VAL A 29 6.04 8.34 2.19
C VAL A 29 6.08 7.77 3.59
N ASP A 30 5.29 8.36 4.49
CA ASP A 30 4.92 7.74 5.74
C ASP A 30 3.93 6.60 5.46
N TRP A 31 4.42 5.36 5.46
CA TRP A 31 3.63 4.19 5.11
C TRP A 31 2.65 3.77 6.20
N GLU A 32 2.93 4.11 7.46
CA GLU A 32 2.03 3.86 8.59
C GLU A 32 0.82 4.80 8.50
N GLU A 33 1.05 6.10 8.30
CA GLU A 33 -0.03 7.08 8.13
C GLU A 33 -0.93 6.74 6.92
N VAL A 34 -0.34 6.32 5.81
CA VAL A 34 -1.11 5.94 4.61
C VAL A 34 -1.96 4.69 4.88
N ARG A 35 -1.43 3.71 5.64
CA ARG A 35 -2.16 2.49 6.00
C ARG A 35 -3.36 2.82 6.86
N ASP A 36 -3.16 3.57 7.94
CA ASP A 36 -4.22 3.94 8.88
C ASP A 36 -5.34 4.68 8.16
N ARG A 37 -4.98 5.67 7.33
CA ARG A 37 -5.96 6.48 6.61
C ARG A 37 -6.73 5.74 5.52
N THR A 38 -6.27 4.54 5.13
CA THR A 38 -6.88 3.76 4.04
C THR A 38 -7.38 2.39 4.47
N GLU A 39 -7.32 2.05 5.76
CA GLU A 39 -7.64 0.72 6.30
C GLU A 39 -9.04 0.20 5.88
N ALA A 40 -10.00 1.11 5.77
CA ALA A 40 -11.38 0.79 5.40
C ALA A 40 -11.50 0.29 3.94
N SER A 41 -10.55 0.66 3.06
CA SER A 41 -10.56 0.25 1.66
C SER A 41 -10.05 -1.19 1.50
N PRO A 42 -10.84 -2.11 0.91
CA PRO A 42 -10.36 -3.45 0.59
C PRO A 42 -9.21 -3.42 -0.43
N PHE A 43 -9.20 -2.44 -1.35
CA PHE A 43 -8.13 -2.27 -2.34
C PHE A 43 -6.84 -1.78 -1.70
N ALA A 44 -6.92 -0.89 -0.70
CA ALA A 44 -5.73 -0.46 0.04
C ALA A 44 -5.10 -1.62 0.81
N ARG A 45 -5.93 -2.47 1.45
CA ARG A 45 -5.45 -3.69 2.10
C ARG A 45 -4.74 -4.62 1.12
N ALA A 46 -5.32 -4.85 -0.06
CA ALA A 46 -4.69 -5.63 -1.12
C ALA A 46 -3.37 -5.01 -1.63
N PHE A 47 -3.34 -3.69 -1.81
CA PHE A 47 -2.12 -2.96 -2.20
C PHE A 47 -0.99 -3.19 -1.20
N PHE A 48 -1.27 -3.09 0.11
CA PHE A 48 -0.26 -3.31 1.15
C PHE A 48 0.29 -4.74 1.13
N THR A 49 -0.54 -5.75 0.94
CA THR A 49 -0.09 -7.14 0.72
C THR A 49 0.90 -7.24 -0.45
N LEU A 50 0.63 -6.54 -1.56
CA LEU A 50 1.48 -6.57 -2.74
C LEU A 50 2.83 -5.86 -2.48
N VAL A 51 2.81 -4.65 -1.93
CA VAL A 51 4.06 -3.89 -1.72
C VAL A 51 4.98 -4.52 -0.68
N GLU A 52 4.42 -5.17 0.34
CA GLU A 52 5.17 -5.97 1.32
C GLU A 52 5.79 -7.21 0.66
N GLY A 53 4.99 -8.00 -0.07
CA GLY A 53 5.50 -9.19 -0.77
C GLY A 53 6.54 -8.87 -1.85
N LEU A 54 6.51 -7.66 -2.40
CA LEU A 54 7.48 -7.15 -3.36
C LEU A 54 8.70 -6.46 -2.72
N GLY A 55 8.75 -6.36 -1.39
CA GLY A 55 9.84 -5.70 -0.65
C GLY A 55 9.97 -4.19 -0.95
N ILE A 56 8.86 -3.53 -1.33
CA ILE A 56 8.82 -2.08 -1.56
C ILE A 56 8.67 -1.34 -0.23
N VAL A 57 7.85 -1.89 0.67
CA VAL A 57 7.62 -1.39 2.02
C VAL A 57 7.96 -2.50 3.01
N GLU A 58 8.51 -2.12 4.17
CA GLU A 58 8.80 -3.08 5.23
C GLU A 58 7.52 -3.70 5.79
N SER A 59 7.53 -5.01 5.97
CA SER A 59 6.39 -5.74 6.50
C SER A 59 6.25 -5.46 8.00
N SER A 60 5.21 -4.72 8.36
CA SER A 60 4.81 -4.50 9.78
C SER A 60 4.51 -5.79 10.56
N HIS A 61 4.38 -6.93 9.88
CA HIS A 61 4.09 -8.23 10.48
C HIS A 61 5.33 -8.99 11.00
N LEU A 62 6.56 -8.47 10.80
CA LEU A 62 7.80 -9.21 11.12
C LEU A 62 8.14 -9.32 12.63
N GLU A 63 7.23 -8.95 13.54
CA GLU A 63 7.48 -9.02 14.99
C GLU A 63 6.78 -10.18 15.73
N VAL A 64 5.98 -11.03 15.06
CA VAL A 64 5.22 -12.07 15.78
C VAL A 64 5.92 -13.44 15.86
N GLU A 65 7.06 -13.66 15.19
CA GLU A 65 7.84 -14.90 15.35
C GLU A 65 9.34 -14.64 15.58
N ARG A 66 9.71 -14.19 16.79
CA ARG A 66 11.07 -14.36 17.31
C ARG A 66 11.10 -14.71 18.80
#